data_AF-A0AAV9DPU1-F1
#
_entry.id   AF-A0AAV9DPU1-F1
#
_cell.length_a   1.000
_cell.length_b   1.000
_cell.length_c   1.000
_cell.angle_alpha   90.00
_cell.angle_beta   90.00
_cell.angle_gamma   90.00
#
_symmetry.space_group_name_H-M   'P 1'
#
loop_
_entity.id
_entity.type
_entity.pdbx_description
1 polymer ?
#
loop_
_entity_poly.entity_id
_entity_poly.type
_entity_poly.pdbx_seq_one_letter_code
_entity_poly.pdbx_strand_id
1 'polypeptide(L)'
;MPGTYLVHVLKPQKSLEFPEHRHRYDASLSSVTGRSAEILYTCETVVHGFSTHLTDSKASALADLPGVLVVLPEVRYKLHTARTPEFLGLDQNEGLMPSAGSNAGLSDVVVGMLDTNIWPERKSFGDTGLGPVLSS
;
A
#
# COMPACT_ATOMS: atom_id res chain seq x y z
N MET A 1 -8.93 24.48 0.27
CA MET A 1 -8.02 24.03 -0.82
C MET A 1 -8.33 22.56 -1.08
N PRO A 2 -8.26 22.06 -2.32
CA PRO A 2 -8.42 20.63 -2.58
C PRO A 2 -7.31 19.82 -1.88
N GLY A 3 -7.68 18.71 -1.26
CA GLY A 3 -6.75 17.71 -0.69
C GLY A 3 -6.83 16.40 -1.47
N THR A 4 -5.86 15.51 -1.25
CA THR A 4 -5.88 14.15 -1.80
C THR A 4 -6.75 13.27 -0.91
N TYR A 5 -7.59 12.44 -1.53
CA TYR A 5 -8.44 11.48 -0.86
C TYR A 5 -8.27 10.09 -1.47
N LEU A 6 -8.31 9.05 -0.62
CA LEU A 6 -8.45 7.66 -1.00
C LEU A 6 -9.94 7.27 -0.94
N VAL A 7 -10.45 6.73 -2.03
CA VAL A 7 -11.84 6.30 -2.18
C VAL A 7 -11.86 4.79 -2.29
N HIS A 8 -12.39 4.12 -1.26
CA HIS A 8 -12.61 2.68 -1.27
C HIS A 8 -14.04 2.41 -1.73
N VAL A 9 -14.20 1.51 -2.69
CA VAL A 9 -15.51 1.12 -3.24
C VAL A 9 -15.77 -0.36 -3.01
N LEU A 10 -17.04 -0.75 -3.08
CA LEU A 10 -17.40 -2.16 -3.15
C LEU A 10 -16.70 -2.81 -4.34
N LYS A 11 -16.19 -4.04 -4.13
CA LYS A 11 -15.63 -4.85 -5.20
C LYS A 11 -16.66 -4.94 -6.34
N PRO A 12 -16.32 -4.48 -7.55
CA PRO A 12 -17.26 -4.54 -8.66
C PRO A 12 -17.61 -5.99 -8.96
N GLN A 13 -18.90 -6.32 -9.04
CA GLN A 13 -19.30 -7.58 -9.68
C GLN A 13 -18.84 -7.52 -11.14
N LYS A 14 -18.19 -8.60 -11.59
CA LYS A 14 -17.66 -8.72 -12.95
C LYS A 14 -18.85 -8.65 -13.92
N SER A 15 -18.97 -7.55 -14.65
CA SER A 15 -20.02 -7.34 -15.66
C SER A 15 -19.39 -7.23 -17.02
N LEU A 16 -20.01 -7.85 -18.03
CA LEU A 16 -19.56 -7.80 -19.42
C LEU A 16 -19.62 -6.38 -20.03
N GLU A 17 -20.38 -5.46 -19.42
CA GLU A 17 -20.59 -4.09 -19.91
C GLU A 17 -19.48 -3.09 -19.54
N PHE A 18 -18.69 -3.40 -18.50
CA PHE A 18 -17.58 -2.54 -18.06
C PHE A 18 -16.36 -3.42 -17.77
N PRO A 19 -15.53 -3.71 -18.78
CA PRO A 19 -14.34 -4.54 -18.62
C PRO A 19 -13.33 -3.87 -17.67
N GLU A 20 -13.26 -2.54 -17.70
CA GLU A 20 -12.35 -1.75 -16.88
C GLU A 20 -13.08 -1.02 -15.75
N HIS A 21 -12.62 -1.25 -14.52
CA HIS A 21 -13.17 -0.60 -13.32
C HIS A 21 -13.02 0.92 -13.34
N ARG A 22 -12.04 1.43 -14.10
CA ARG A 22 -11.73 2.85 -14.26
C ARG A 22 -12.92 3.69 -14.74
N HIS A 23 -13.70 3.21 -15.71
CA HIS A 23 -14.86 3.97 -16.23
C HIS A 23 -15.93 4.23 -15.17
N ARG A 24 -16.11 3.30 -14.22
CA ARG A 24 -17.05 3.48 -13.10
C ARG A 24 -16.54 4.51 -12.11
N TYR A 25 -15.25 4.49 -11.81
CA TYR A 25 -14.63 5.49 -10.94
C TYR A 25 -14.74 6.90 -11.53
N ASP A 26 -14.48 7.04 -12.84
CA ASP A 26 -14.64 8.31 -13.55
C ASP A 26 -16.08 8.81 -13.52
N ALA A 27 -17.07 7.92 -13.67
CA ALA A 27 -18.49 8.26 -13.61
C ALA A 27 -18.91 8.73 -12.20
N SER A 28 -18.57 7.97 -11.16
CA SER A 28 -18.84 8.34 -9.76
C SER A 28 -18.19 9.69 -9.42
N LEU A 29 -16.94 9.88 -9.82
CA LEU A 29 -16.21 11.11 -9.56
C LEU A 29 -16.83 12.30 -10.29
N SER A 30 -17.12 12.15 -11.59
CA SER A 30 -17.73 13.20 -12.43
C SER A 30 -19.10 13.64 -11.92
N SER A 31 -19.87 12.70 -11.33
CA SER A 31 -21.20 13.00 -10.77
C SER A 31 -21.17 14.01 -9.62
N VAL A 32 -20.08 14.04 -8.85
CA VAL A 32 -19.92 14.93 -7.69
C VAL A 32 -19.13 16.18 -8.04
N THR A 33 -18.18 16.08 -8.96
CA THR A 33 -17.32 17.20 -9.34
C THR A 33 -17.96 18.12 -10.37
N GLY A 34 -18.97 17.65 -11.09
CA GLY A 34 -19.66 18.35 -12.19
C GLY A 34 -18.84 18.44 -13.48
N ARG A 35 -17.67 17.79 -13.51
CA ARG A 35 -16.72 17.75 -14.63
C ARG A 35 -15.78 16.55 -14.48
N SER A 36 -15.08 16.16 -15.53
CA SER A 36 -14.00 15.18 -15.39
C SER A 36 -12.95 15.69 -14.39
N ALA A 37 -12.70 14.91 -13.34
CA ALA A 37 -11.65 15.16 -12.37
C ALA A 37 -10.64 14.02 -12.43
N GLU A 38 -9.41 14.30 -12.05
CA GLU A 38 -8.29 13.40 -12.27
C GLU A 38 -8.25 12.27 -11.23
N ILE A 39 -8.22 11.03 -11.71
CA ILE A 39 -7.81 9.87 -10.93
C ILE A 39 -6.28 9.81 -10.94
N LEU A 40 -5.67 9.89 -9.75
CA LEU A 40 -4.22 9.85 -9.56
C LEU A 40 -3.69 8.41 -9.61
N TYR A 41 -4.39 7.50 -8.94
CA TYR A 41 -4.03 6.08 -8.88
C TYR A 41 -5.26 5.21 -8.70
N THR A 42 -5.22 3.99 -9.22
CA THR A 42 -6.25 2.97 -9.07
C THR A 42 -5.65 1.74 -8.40
N CYS A 43 -6.30 1.24 -7.35
CA CYS A 43 -5.97 -0.03 -6.72
C CYS A 43 -7.08 -1.05 -7.00
N GLU A 44 -6.70 -2.23 -7.52
CA GLU A 44 -7.66 -3.28 -7.91
C GLU A 44 -7.40 -4.63 -7.23
N THR A 45 -6.27 -4.76 -6.52
CA THR A 45 -5.78 -6.04 -5.99
C THR A 45 -6.12 -6.21 -4.51
N VAL A 46 -5.51 -5.39 -3.64
CA VAL A 46 -5.64 -5.48 -2.18
C VAL A 46 -6.90 -4.76 -1.69
N VAL A 47 -7.22 -3.62 -2.31
CA VAL A 47 -8.46 -2.87 -2.14
C VAL A 47 -9.00 -2.51 -3.53
N HIS A 48 -10.30 -2.25 -3.65
CA HIS A 48 -10.89 -1.79 -4.90
C HIS A 48 -11.21 -0.31 -4.77
N GLY A 49 -10.51 0.55 -5.50
CA GLY A 49 -10.68 1.99 -5.30
C GLY A 49 -9.70 2.84 -6.07
N PHE A 50 -9.73 4.13 -5.78
CA PHE A 50 -8.91 5.12 -6.47
C PHE A 50 -8.54 6.27 -5.54
N SER A 51 -7.55 7.08 -5.95
CA SER A 51 -7.21 8.34 -5.30
C SER A 51 -7.43 9.53 -6.22
N THR A 52 -7.84 10.66 -5.64
CA THR A 52 -8.18 11.87 -6.40
C THR A 52 -8.07 13.14 -5.53
N HIS A 53 -8.08 14.31 -6.16
CA HIS A 53 -8.11 15.60 -5.48
C HIS A 53 -9.56 16.11 -5.34
N LEU A 54 -9.98 16.38 -4.11
CA LEU A 54 -11.32 16.88 -3.79
C LEU A 54 -11.30 18.01 -2.76
N THR A 55 -12.33 18.85 -2.80
CA THR A 55 -12.67 19.67 -1.64
C THR A 55 -13.42 18.82 -0.62
N ASP A 56 -13.39 19.18 0.65
CA ASP A 56 -14.04 18.42 1.73
C ASP A 56 -15.54 18.22 1.47
N SER A 57 -16.21 19.23 0.91
CA SER A 57 -17.61 19.14 0.49
C SER A 57 -17.85 18.08 -0.59
N LYS A 58 -16.94 17.95 -1.56
CA LYS A 58 -17.02 16.94 -2.62
C LYS A 58 -16.61 15.56 -2.11
N ALA A 59 -15.67 15.48 -1.18
CA ALA A 59 -15.32 14.23 -0.50
C ALA A 59 -16.52 13.68 0.29
N SER A 60 -17.24 14.54 1.02
CA SER A 60 -18.48 14.16 1.72
C SER A 60 -19.55 13.69 0.74
N ALA A 61 -19.83 14.45 -0.31
CA ALA A 61 -20.83 14.06 -1.31
C ALA A 61 -20.46 12.75 -2.05
N LEU A 62 -19.16 12.48 -2.24
CA LEU A 62 -18.70 11.23 -2.81
C LEU A 62 -18.89 10.05 -1.84
N ALA A 63 -18.70 10.27 -0.53
CA ALA A 63 -18.91 9.24 0.49
C ALA A 63 -20.37 8.77 0.58
N ASP A 64 -21.32 9.63 0.20
CA ASP A 64 -22.76 9.31 0.19
C ASP A 64 -23.19 8.53 -1.05
N LEU A 65 -22.31 8.32 -2.04
CA LEU A 65 -22.68 7.60 -3.26
C LEU A 65 -22.84 6.08 -3.01
N PRO A 66 -23.87 5.44 -3.61
CA PRO A 66 -23.98 4.00 -3.60
C PRO A 66 -22.73 3.32 -4.13
N GLY A 67 -22.20 2.35 -3.38
CA GLY A 67 -21.01 1.61 -3.75
C GLY A 67 -19.69 2.21 -3.28
N VAL A 68 -19.69 3.43 -2.71
CA VAL A 68 -18.56 3.96 -1.97
C VAL A 68 -18.63 3.44 -0.53
N LEU A 69 -17.54 2.81 -0.07
CA LEU A 69 -17.43 2.26 1.28
C LEU A 69 -16.88 3.29 2.26
N VAL A 70 -15.83 4.00 1.86
CA VAL A 70 -15.22 5.07 2.67
C VAL A 70 -14.41 6.01 1.79
N VAL A 71 -14.37 7.29 2.18
CA VAL A 71 -13.51 8.33 1.62
C VAL A 71 -12.59 8.83 2.73
N LEU A 72 -11.28 8.63 2.59
CA LEU A 72 -10.28 8.96 3.61
C LEU A 72 -9.35 10.06 3.10
N PRO A 73 -9.08 11.13 3.88
CA PRO A 73 -8.05 12.08 3.51
C PRO A 73 -6.67 11.40 3.52
N GLU A 74 -5.81 11.80 2.60
CA GLU A 74 -4.41 11.35 2.57
C GLU A 74 -3.70 11.76 3.87
N VAL A 75 -2.98 10.81 4.46
CA VAL A 75 -2.14 11.05 5.64
C VAL A 75 -0.68 10.84 5.25
N ARG A 76 0.16 11.83 5.57
CA ARG A 76 1.61 11.71 5.41
C ARG A 76 2.23 11.17 6.69
N TYR A 77 2.86 10.00 6.58
CA TYR A 77 3.63 9.40 7.67
C TYR A 77 5.04 9.96 7.71
N LYS A 78 5.61 10.06 8.92
CA LYS A 78 7.00 10.47 9.15
C LYS A 78 7.81 9.27 9.59
N LEU A 79 9.08 9.22 9.22
CA LEU A 79 9.99 8.20 9.71
C LEU A 79 10.08 8.25 11.24
N HIS A 80 9.91 7.10 11.87
CA HIS A 80 9.94 6.98 13.33
C HIS A 80 11.33 6.64 13.88
N THR A 81 12.23 6.08 13.06
CA THR A 81 13.57 5.68 13.49
C THR A 81 14.55 5.66 12.32
N ALA A 82 15.84 5.84 12.63
CA ALA A 82 16.96 5.50 11.74
C ALA A 82 17.75 4.28 12.26
N ARG A 83 17.25 3.65 13.33
CA ARG A 83 17.89 2.55 14.07
C ARG A 83 16.90 1.41 14.22
N THR A 84 16.59 0.75 13.10
CA THR A 84 15.61 -0.33 13.01
C THR A 84 15.86 -1.47 14.01
N PRO A 85 17.10 -1.94 14.26
CA PRO A 85 17.32 -3.00 15.25
C PRO A 85 16.86 -2.60 16.66
N GLU A 86 17.27 -1.43 17.16
CA GLU A 86 16.85 -0.92 18.47
C GLU A 86 15.33 -0.70 18.53
N PHE A 87 14.73 -0.13 17.47
CA PHE A 87 13.28 0.09 17.40
C PHE A 87 12.46 -1.20 17.45
N LEU A 88 12.97 -2.28 16.87
CA LEU A 88 12.35 -3.60 16.91
C LEU A 88 12.76 -4.43 18.14
N GLY A 89 13.60 -3.89 19.03
CA GLY A 89 14.14 -4.63 20.19
C GLY A 89 15.12 -5.75 19.84
N LEU A 90 15.76 -5.65 18.67
CA LEU A 90 16.73 -6.62 18.12
C LEU A 90 18.19 -6.26 18.45
N ASP A 91 18.41 -5.26 19.29
CA ASP A 91 19.70 -4.85 19.81
C ASP A 91 20.19 -5.72 20.99
N GLN A 92 19.31 -6.57 21.52
CA GLN A 92 19.65 -7.55 22.54
C GLN A 92 20.30 -8.79 21.90
N ASN A 93 21.28 -9.38 22.59
CA ASN A 93 22.00 -10.59 22.13
C ASN A 93 21.11 -11.83 21.93
N GLU A 94 19.83 -11.74 22.25
CA GLU A 94 18.80 -12.69 21.86
C GLU A 94 18.15 -12.17 20.57
N GLY A 95 18.85 -12.32 19.44
CA GLY A 95 18.26 -11.98 18.14
C GLY A 95 16.95 -12.75 17.89
N LEU A 96 16.23 -12.41 16.80
CA LEU A 96 15.05 -13.15 16.29
C LEU A 96 15.28 -14.65 16.00
N MET A 97 16.48 -15.15 16.28
CA MET A 97 16.93 -16.51 16.05
C MET A 97 16.57 -17.37 17.26
N PRO A 98 15.75 -18.43 17.10
CA PRO A 98 15.57 -19.43 18.16
C PRO A 98 16.93 -19.94 18.63
N SER A 99 17.09 -20.08 19.94
CA SER A 99 18.32 -20.54 20.58
C SER A 99 18.84 -21.81 19.88
N ALA A 100 20.06 -21.69 19.34
CA ALA A 100 20.92 -22.71 18.76
C ALA A 100 20.36 -24.15 18.74
N GLY A 101 19.93 -24.62 17.56
CA GLY A 101 19.72 -26.06 17.34
C GLY A 101 18.95 -26.45 16.08
N SER A 102 18.02 -25.60 15.62
CA SER A 102 17.26 -25.88 14.40
C SER A 102 17.10 -24.63 13.55
N ASN A 103 17.81 -24.57 12.42
CA ASN A 103 17.53 -23.63 11.32
C ASN A 103 16.18 -23.92 10.63
N ALA A 104 15.39 -24.86 11.18
CA ALA A 104 14.09 -25.26 10.66
C ALA A 104 13.11 -24.07 10.78
N GLY A 105 12.82 -23.43 9.64
CA GLY A 105 11.82 -22.37 9.51
C GLY A 105 12.35 -20.96 9.26
N LEU A 106 13.67 -20.76 9.17
CA LEU A 106 14.28 -19.45 8.84
C LEU A 106 14.86 -19.38 7.42
N SER A 107 15.03 -20.53 6.76
CA SER A 107 15.17 -20.56 5.31
C SER A 107 13.81 -20.35 4.66
N ASP A 108 13.77 -19.67 3.51
CA ASP A 108 12.56 -19.43 2.69
C ASP A 108 11.56 -18.39 3.23
N VAL A 109 12.00 -17.46 4.09
CA VAL A 109 11.21 -16.30 4.54
C VAL A 109 11.55 -15.06 3.72
N VAL A 110 10.53 -14.42 3.14
CA VAL A 110 10.67 -13.10 2.47
C VAL A 110 10.18 -12.00 3.40
N VAL A 111 11.06 -11.08 3.77
CA VAL A 111 10.72 -9.90 4.58
C VAL A 111 10.64 -8.68 3.66
N GLY A 112 9.43 -8.15 3.49
CA GLY A 112 9.21 -6.89 2.78
C GLY A 112 9.45 -5.69 3.69
N MET A 113 10.25 -4.73 3.24
CA MET A 113 10.54 -3.49 3.98
C MET A 113 10.13 -2.27 3.14
N LEU A 114 9.24 -1.45 3.68
CA LEU A 114 8.83 -0.18 3.08
C LEU A 114 9.55 0.96 3.82
N ASP A 115 10.60 1.49 3.21
CA ASP A 115 11.42 2.59 3.73
C ASP A 115 11.72 3.60 2.60
N THR A 116 12.44 4.67 2.95
CA THR A 116 12.91 5.74 2.08
C THR A 116 14.00 5.34 1.09
N ASN A 117 14.67 4.19 1.25
CA ASN A 117 15.49 3.45 0.28
C ASN A 117 16.43 2.46 1.01
N ILE A 118 17.15 1.62 0.26
CA ILE A 118 18.29 0.81 0.73
C ILE A 118 19.52 1.05 -0.15
N TRP A 119 20.71 0.66 0.33
CA TRP A 119 21.94 0.56 -0.47
C TRP A 119 22.32 -0.92 -0.63
N PRO A 120 21.85 -1.59 -1.70
CA PRO A 120 22.10 -3.02 -1.92
C PRO A 120 23.59 -3.38 -2.02
N GLU A 121 24.45 -2.41 -2.36
CA GLU A 121 25.89 -2.61 -2.53
C GLU A 121 26.65 -2.70 -1.20
N ARG A 122 26.00 -2.40 -0.07
CA ARG A 122 26.64 -2.51 1.24
C ARG A 122 26.90 -3.97 1.58
N LYS A 123 28.07 -4.25 2.18
CA LYS A 123 28.48 -5.60 2.62
C LYS A 123 27.44 -6.32 3.49
N SER A 124 26.61 -5.58 4.23
CA SER A 124 25.53 -6.14 5.04
C SER A 124 24.42 -6.84 4.24
N PHE A 125 24.32 -6.56 2.93
CA PHE A 125 23.41 -7.21 1.98
C PHE A 125 24.13 -8.21 1.06
N GLY A 126 25.40 -8.53 1.34
CA GLY A 126 26.14 -9.53 0.58
C GLY A 126 25.56 -10.92 0.79
N ASP A 127 25.44 -11.67 -0.30
CA ASP A 127 24.90 -13.04 -0.35
C ASP A 127 25.96 -14.13 -0.15
N THR A 128 27.18 -13.74 0.24
CA THR A 128 28.29 -14.67 0.42
C THR A 128 27.95 -15.73 1.48
N GLY A 129 27.88 -16.99 1.06
CA GLY A 129 27.53 -18.12 1.94
C GLY A 129 26.03 -18.46 1.97
N LEU A 130 25.19 -17.69 1.26
CA LEU A 130 23.79 -18.06 1.00
C LEU A 130 23.72 -18.98 -0.23
N GLY A 131 22.70 -19.83 -0.26
CA GLY A 131 22.40 -20.68 -1.42
C GLY A 131 21.92 -19.88 -2.64
N PRO A 132 21.63 -20.54 -3.77
CA PRO A 132 21.12 -19.87 -4.96
C PRO A 132 19.81 -19.12 -4.64
N VAL A 133 19.65 -17.94 -5.24
CA VAL A 133 18.43 -17.15 -5.14
C VAL A 133 17.26 -17.97 -5.69
N LEU A 134 16.18 -18.09 -4.91
CA LEU A 134 14.95 -18.74 -5.37
C LEU A 134 14.34 -17.95 -6.53
N SER A 135 14.17 -18.59 -7.68
CA SER A 135 13.47 -18.03 -8.84
C SER A 135 12.06 -18.62 -8.93
N SER A 136 11.05 -17.75 -9.11
CA SER A 136 9.66 -18.12 -9.39
C SER A 136 9.43 -18.50 -10.86
#